data_AF-A0A945ACY5-F1
#
_entry.id   AF-A0A945ACY5-F1
#
_cell.length_a   1.000
_cell.length_b   1.000
_cell.length_c   1.000
_cell.angle_alpha   90.00
_cell.angle_beta   90.00
_cell.angle_gamma   90.00
#
_symmetry.space_group_name_H-M   'P 1'
#
loop_
_entity.id
_entity.type
_entity.pdbx_description
1 polymer ?
#
loop_
_entity_poly.entity_id
_entity_poly.type
_entity_poly.pdbx_seq_one_letter_code
_entity_poly.pdbx_strand_id
1 'polypeptide(L)'
;MQTEILQVGPILMGLVGGLALFLFGMEQMTAALKTVAGPGMKTMLARLTTNRFKAALTGAFVTAVIQSSSVTTVLVVGFISAGLLSLSQSIGIIMGANIGTTITAQIIAFKITHYALLLIAVGFASNFLSKNENLKQYGLMMMGLGLIFLGMDFMSNATRPLRSYGPFIALMKNMQNPLAGILLGTVFTALVQSSSATTGVVIVLAGQGFITL
;
A
#
# COMPACT_ATOMS: atom_id res chain seq x y z
N MET A 1 -32.24 16.60 -21.67
CA MET A 1 -30.84 16.63 -21.21
C MET A 1 -30.87 16.96 -19.72
N GLN A 2 -31.04 15.93 -18.88
CA GLN A 2 -31.12 16.10 -17.42
C GLN A 2 -29.74 16.48 -16.91
N THR A 3 -29.61 17.69 -16.37
CA THR A 3 -28.55 18.05 -15.44
C THR A 3 -28.71 17.14 -14.21
N GLU A 4 -28.01 16.01 -14.19
CA GLU A 4 -27.76 15.28 -12.95
C GLU A 4 -27.07 16.27 -12.00
N ILE A 5 -27.81 16.72 -10.99
CA ILE A 5 -27.25 17.49 -9.88
C ILE A 5 -26.23 16.53 -9.24
N LEU A 6 -24.94 16.85 -9.43
CA LEU A 6 -23.85 16.07 -8.86
C LEU A 6 -24.08 15.99 -7.35
N GLN A 7 -24.44 14.80 -6.85
CA GLN A 7 -24.63 14.60 -5.42
C GLN A 7 -23.25 14.51 -4.77
N VAL A 8 -22.67 15.68 -4.45
CA VAL A 8 -21.32 15.80 -3.88
C VAL A 8 -21.19 15.06 -2.55
N GLY A 9 -22.25 15.03 -1.74
CA GLY A 9 -22.27 14.34 -0.44
C GLY A 9 -21.91 12.85 -0.55
N PRO A 10 -22.67 12.03 -1.29
CA PRO A 10 -22.34 10.62 -1.54
C PRO A 10 -20.95 10.37 -2.12
N ILE A 11 -20.49 11.24 -3.04
CA ILE A 11 -19.15 11.13 -3.64
C ILE A 11 -18.07 11.32 -2.57
N LEU A 12 -18.18 12.37 -1.75
CA LEU A 12 -17.22 12.64 -0.68
C LEU A 12 -17.25 11.54 0.39
N MET A 13 -18.43 11.06 0.77
CA MET A 13 -18.56 9.96 1.75
C MET A 13 -17.92 8.67 1.23
N GLY A 14 -18.15 8.31 -0.03
CA GLY A 14 -17.55 7.12 -0.62
C GLY A 14 -16.04 7.25 -0.83
N LEU A 15 -15.54 8.44 -1.17
CA LEU A 15 -14.11 8.72 -1.30
C LEU A 15 -13.39 8.71 0.04
N VAL A 16 -13.86 9.50 1.01
CA VAL A 16 -13.22 9.62 2.34
C VAL A 16 -13.39 8.33 3.13
N GLY A 17 -14.58 7.75 3.13
CA GLY A 17 -14.85 6.47 3.79
C GLY A 17 -14.08 5.32 3.15
N GLY A 18 -14.04 5.26 1.81
CA GLY A 18 -13.24 4.26 1.09
C GLY A 18 -11.74 4.42 1.34
N LEU A 19 -11.22 5.66 1.39
CA LEU A 19 -9.84 5.95 1.76
C LEU A 19 -9.54 5.53 3.21
N ALA A 20 -10.44 5.83 4.15
CA ALA A 20 -10.26 5.43 5.55
C ALA A 20 -10.19 3.91 5.71
N LEU A 21 -11.09 3.16 5.04
CA LEU A 21 -11.05 1.69 5.02
C LEU A 21 -9.76 1.16 4.38
N PHE A 22 -9.32 1.78 3.28
CA PHE A 22 -8.10 1.41 2.59
C PHE A 22 -6.87 1.60 3.49
N LEU A 23 -6.73 2.77 4.13
CA LEU A 23 -5.61 3.08 5.01
C LEU A 23 -5.61 2.18 6.25
N PHE A 24 -6.78 1.97 6.86
CA PHE A 24 -6.92 1.08 8.02
C PHE A 24 -6.61 -0.38 7.67
N GLY A 25 -7.07 -0.86 6.51
CA GLY A 25 -6.75 -2.19 6.01
C GLY A 25 -5.24 -2.38 5.79
N MET A 26 -4.57 -1.36 5.23
CA MET A 26 -3.12 -1.35 5.10
C MET A 26 -2.43 -1.42 6.47
N GLU A 27 -2.82 -0.58 7.42
CA GLU A 27 -2.23 -0.55 8.76
C GLU A 27 -2.33 -1.91 9.48
N GLN A 28 -3.51 -2.53 9.46
CA GLN A 28 -3.71 -3.86 10.06
C GLN A 28 -2.88 -4.93 9.38
N MET A 29 -2.83 -4.94 8.04
CA MET A 29 -1.99 -5.88 7.31
C MET A 29 -0.51 -5.71 7.66
N THR A 30 -0.02 -4.45 7.73
CA THR A 30 1.35 -4.15 8.12
C THR A 30 1.65 -4.63 9.55
N ALA A 31 0.75 -4.36 10.51
CA ALA A 31 0.93 -4.76 11.90
C ALA A 31 0.97 -6.30 12.06
N ALA A 32 0.08 -7.00 11.36
CA ALA A 32 0.04 -8.45 11.34
C ALA A 32 1.31 -9.06 10.72
N LEU A 33 1.74 -8.56 9.57
CA LEU A 33 2.97 -8.98 8.90
C LEU A 33 4.20 -8.77 9.80
N LYS A 34 4.30 -7.62 10.48
CA LYS A 34 5.36 -7.34 11.45
C LYS A 34 5.39 -8.35 12.60
N THR A 35 4.22 -8.71 13.12
CA THR A 35 4.12 -9.68 14.22
C THR A 35 4.52 -11.09 13.78
N VAL A 36 4.02 -11.54 12.63
CA VAL A 36 4.35 -12.86 12.06
C VAL A 36 5.83 -12.97 11.69
N ALA A 37 6.40 -11.92 11.10
CA ALA A 37 7.80 -11.91 10.66
C ALA A 37 8.80 -11.61 11.79
N GLY A 38 8.36 -11.04 12.91
CA GLY A 38 9.19 -10.60 14.04
C GLY A 38 10.22 -11.63 14.54
N PRO A 39 9.82 -12.87 14.85
CA PRO A 39 10.73 -13.92 15.27
C PRO A 39 11.78 -14.29 14.21
N GLY A 40 11.41 -14.22 12.93
CA GLY A 40 12.30 -14.49 11.79
C GLY A 40 13.30 -13.36 11.51
N MET A 41 12.97 -12.12 11.86
CA MET A 41 13.85 -10.96 11.61
C MET A 41 15.18 -11.07 12.36
N LYS A 42 15.19 -11.49 13.63
CA LYS A 42 16.45 -11.61 14.40
C LYS A 42 17.41 -12.64 13.78
N THR A 43 16.89 -13.78 13.36
CA THR A 43 17.65 -14.86 12.73
C THR A 43 18.11 -14.48 11.32
N MET A 44 17.30 -13.70 10.59
CA MET A 44 17.64 -13.19 9.27
C MET A 44 18.73 -12.10 9.34
N LEU A 45 18.63 -11.19 10.31
CA LEU A 45 19.67 -10.20 10.63
C LEU A 45 20.98 -10.88 11.04
N ALA A 46 20.92 -11.98 11.81
CA ALA A 46 22.09 -12.77 12.16
C ALA A 46 22.72 -13.54 10.98
N ARG A 47 21.94 -13.81 9.91
CA ARG A 47 22.39 -14.46 8.68
C ARG A 47 22.75 -13.46 7.58
N LEU A 48 22.86 -12.18 7.91
CA LEU A 48 23.19 -11.15 6.95
C LEU A 48 24.57 -11.41 6.32
N THR A 49 24.53 -11.61 5.00
CA THR A 49 25.49 -11.10 4.02
C THR A 49 26.78 -11.89 3.75
N THR A 50 26.63 -13.09 3.20
CA THR A 50 27.71 -13.74 2.42
C THR A 50 27.69 -13.41 0.92
N ASN A 51 26.58 -12.89 0.36
CA ASN A 51 26.45 -12.62 -1.09
C ASN A 51 25.46 -11.47 -1.38
N ARG A 52 25.73 -10.66 -2.43
CA ARG A 52 24.92 -9.54 -2.93
C ARG A 52 23.45 -9.89 -3.20
N PHE A 53 23.15 -11.10 -3.68
CA PHE A 53 21.77 -11.54 -3.93
C PHE A 53 20.98 -11.79 -2.64
N LYS A 54 21.64 -12.37 -1.63
CA LYS A 54 21.03 -12.56 -0.30
C LYS A 54 20.77 -11.22 0.37
N ALA A 55 21.66 -10.25 0.18
CA ALA A 55 21.47 -8.87 0.67
C ALA A 55 20.21 -8.23 0.05
N ALA A 56 20.03 -8.35 -1.27
CA ALA A 56 18.85 -7.85 -1.96
C ALA A 56 17.55 -8.53 -1.53
N LEU A 57 17.52 -9.87 -1.45
CA LEU A 57 16.35 -10.59 -0.94
C LEU A 57 16.01 -10.19 0.50
N THR A 58 17.04 -9.96 1.32
CA THR A 58 16.84 -9.51 2.70
C THR A 58 16.24 -8.12 2.75
N GLY A 59 16.76 -7.17 1.98
CA GLY A 59 16.19 -5.83 1.88
C GLY A 59 14.75 -5.83 1.39
N ALA A 60 14.45 -6.68 0.40
CA ALA A 60 13.10 -6.83 -0.14
C ALA A 60 12.14 -7.38 0.91
N PHE A 61 12.53 -8.43 1.62
CA PHE A 61 11.71 -9.03 2.67
C PHE A 61 11.51 -8.07 3.86
N VAL A 62 12.59 -7.46 4.36
CA VAL A 62 12.53 -6.48 5.46
C VAL A 62 11.61 -5.32 5.10
N THR A 63 11.71 -4.81 3.87
CA THR A 63 10.84 -3.71 3.44
C THR A 63 9.41 -4.16 3.16
N ALA A 64 9.18 -5.38 2.68
CA ALA A 64 7.84 -5.92 2.57
C ALA A 64 7.13 -6.03 3.93
N VAL A 65 7.89 -6.40 4.98
CA VAL A 65 7.38 -6.53 6.35
C VAL A 65 7.21 -5.18 7.03
N ILE A 66 8.24 -4.33 6.99
CA ILE A 66 8.22 -3.01 7.65
C ILE A 66 7.32 -2.04 6.89
N GLN A 67 7.17 -2.24 5.57
CA GLN A 67 6.41 -1.45 4.62
C GLN A 67 6.85 0.01 4.50
N SER A 68 8.05 0.31 4.99
CA SER A 68 8.71 1.61 4.93
C SER A 68 10.16 1.45 4.46
N SER A 69 10.41 1.80 3.21
CA SER A 69 11.76 1.82 2.63
C SER A 69 12.65 2.89 3.29
N SER A 70 12.07 4.00 3.75
CA SER A 70 12.77 5.04 4.51
C SER A 70 13.32 4.50 5.83
N VAL A 71 12.51 3.76 6.58
CA VAL A 71 12.96 3.12 7.84
C VAL A 71 14.04 2.07 7.56
N THR A 72 13.87 1.25 6.52
CA THR A 72 14.90 0.27 6.12
C THR A 72 16.24 0.95 5.80
N THR A 73 16.21 2.08 5.08
CA THR A 73 17.43 2.81 4.70
C THR A 73 18.13 3.40 5.92
N VAL A 74 17.38 4.00 6.85
CA VAL A 74 17.92 4.54 8.11
C VAL A 74 18.58 3.43 8.94
N LEU A 75 17.95 2.26 9.04
CA LEU A 75 18.51 1.10 9.74
C LEU A 75 19.82 0.63 9.11
N VAL A 76 19.85 0.53 7.77
CA VAL A 76 21.07 0.13 7.03
C VAL A 76 22.21 1.12 7.28
N VAL A 77 21.95 2.43 7.21
CA VAL A 77 22.95 3.46 7.51
C VAL A 77 23.45 3.36 8.95
N GLY A 78 22.56 3.08 9.91
CA GLY A 78 22.93 2.81 11.31
C GLY A 78 23.86 1.61 11.44
N PHE A 79 23.58 0.51 10.73
CA PHE A 79 24.43 -0.68 10.74
C PHE A 79 25.79 -0.48 10.07
N ILE A 80 25.88 0.33 9.03
CA ILE A 80 27.18 0.74 8.44
C ILE A 80 27.99 1.52 9.46
N SER A 81 27.36 2.49 10.13
CA SER A 81 28.03 3.35 11.10
C SER A 81 28.54 2.56 12.32
N ALA A 82 27.81 1.49 12.70
CA ALA A 82 28.21 0.57 13.75
C ALA A 82 29.25 -0.50 13.30
N GLY A 83 29.68 -0.47 12.03
CA GLY A 83 30.63 -1.45 11.48
C GLY A 83 30.05 -2.86 11.27
N LEU A 84 28.73 -3.02 11.37
CA LEU A 84 28.03 -4.30 11.26
C LEU A 84 27.78 -4.72 9.81
N LEU A 85 27.79 -3.76 8.87
CA LEU A 85 27.62 -3.98 7.44
C LEU A 85 28.64 -3.19 6.63
N SER A 86 29.12 -3.77 5.54
CA SER A 86 29.91 -3.03 4.55
C SER A 86 29.03 -2.19 3.63
N LEU A 87 29.62 -1.18 2.99
CA LEU A 87 28.94 -0.36 1.99
C LEU A 87 28.39 -1.21 0.83
N SER A 88 29.16 -2.22 0.38
CA SER A 88 28.76 -3.09 -0.73
C SER A 88 27.57 -4.00 -0.37
N GLN A 89 27.50 -4.48 0.86
CA GLN A 89 26.34 -5.24 1.37
C GLN A 89 25.11 -4.35 1.48
N SER A 90 25.30 -3.10 1.92
CA SER A 90 24.25 -2.12 2.14
C SER A 90 23.55 -1.70 0.85
N ILE A 91 24.30 -1.53 -0.25
CA ILE A 91 23.72 -1.28 -1.58
C ILE A 91 22.76 -2.41 -1.97
N GLY A 92 23.14 -3.67 -1.72
CA GLY A 92 22.28 -4.81 -1.97
C GLY A 92 20.96 -4.73 -1.18
N ILE A 93 21.03 -4.42 0.11
CA ILE A 93 19.84 -4.28 0.97
C ILE A 93 18.96 -3.12 0.50
N ILE A 94 19.53 -1.97 0.15
CA ILE A 94 18.76 -0.80 -0.34
C ILE A 94 18.06 -1.11 -1.67
N MET A 95 18.76 -1.74 -2.62
CA MET A 95 18.15 -2.19 -3.88
C MET A 95 17.01 -3.18 -3.62
N GLY A 96 17.24 -4.12 -2.71
CA GLY A 96 16.20 -5.01 -2.20
C GLY A 96 15.00 -4.27 -1.65
N ALA A 97 15.21 -3.28 -0.79
CA ALA A 97 14.16 -2.50 -0.15
C ALA A 97 13.24 -1.80 -1.16
N ASN A 98 13.84 -1.24 -2.22
CA ASN A 98 13.09 -0.62 -3.30
C ASN A 98 12.23 -1.66 -4.05
N ILE A 99 12.76 -2.86 -4.30
CA ILE A 99 11.99 -3.97 -4.88
C ILE A 99 10.86 -4.40 -3.92
N GLY A 100 11.12 -4.51 -2.62
CA GLY A 100 10.13 -4.90 -1.61
C GLY A 100 8.92 -3.96 -1.56
N THR A 101 9.14 -2.65 -1.75
CA THR A 101 8.06 -1.65 -1.78
C THR A 101 7.05 -1.91 -2.91
N THR A 102 7.50 -2.54 -4.01
CA THR A 102 6.62 -2.87 -5.14
C THR A 102 5.60 -3.96 -4.83
N ILE A 103 5.86 -4.82 -3.82
CA ILE A 103 4.95 -5.91 -3.44
C ILE A 103 3.58 -5.37 -3.06
N THR A 104 3.50 -4.22 -2.39
CA THR A 104 2.20 -3.61 -2.04
C THR A 104 1.42 -3.19 -3.28
N ALA A 105 2.08 -2.57 -4.25
CA ALA A 105 1.46 -2.19 -5.52
C ALA A 105 0.98 -3.43 -6.31
N GLN A 106 1.76 -4.52 -6.29
CA GLN A 106 1.37 -5.78 -6.93
C GLN A 106 0.15 -6.40 -6.25
N ILE A 107 0.13 -6.46 -4.91
CA ILE A 107 -1.03 -6.95 -4.14
C ILE A 107 -2.29 -6.18 -4.50
N ILE A 108 -2.19 -4.85 -4.62
CA ILE A 108 -3.32 -3.98 -5.01
C ILE A 108 -3.74 -4.20 -6.47
N ALA A 109 -2.77 -4.40 -7.38
CA ALA A 109 -3.02 -4.58 -8.81
C ALA A 109 -3.70 -5.90 -9.14
N PHE A 110 -3.52 -6.95 -8.32
CA PHE A 110 -4.34 -8.15 -8.42
C PHE A 110 -5.78 -7.78 -8.07
N LYS A 111 -6.68 -7.81 -9.06
CA LYS A 111 -8.11 -7.45 -8.93
C LYS A 111 -8.89 -8.50 -8.12
N ILE A 112 -8.56 -8.68 -6.84
CA ILE A 112 -9.22 -9.62 -5.92
C ILE A 112 -10.48 -8.98 -5.30
N THR A 113 -10.97 -7.87 -5.86
CA THR A 113 -12.10 -7.09 -5.33
C THR A 113 -13.36 -7.92 -5.11
N HIS A 114 -13.62 -8.94 -5.94
CA HIS A 114 -14.75 -9.86 -5.77
C HIS A 114 -14.69 -10.74 -4.51
N TYR A 115 -13.49 -11.01 -3.99
CA TYR A 115 -13.31 -11.81 -2.77
C TYR A 115 -13.05 -10.93 -1.54
N ALA A 116 -13.12 -9.60 -1.66
CA ALA A 116 -12.84 -8.67 -0.56
C ALA A 116 -13.66 -8.98 0.70
N LEU A 117 -14.98 -9.13 0.56
CA LEU A 117 -15.87 -9.45 1.68
C LEU A 117 -15.60 -10.83 2.27
N LEU A 118 -15.22 -11.81 1.44
CA LEU A 118 -14.85 -13.15 1.90
C LEU A 118 -13.54 -13.11 2.72
N LEU A 119 -12.54 -12.36 2.24
CA LEU A 119 -11.28 -12.15 2.96
C LEU A 119 -11.51 -11.44 4.30
N ILE A 120 -12.40 -10.45 4.35
CA ILE A 120 -12.81 -9.80 5.60
C ILE A 120 -13.48 -10.80 6.53
N ALA A 121 -14.46 -11.56 6.05
CA ALA A 121 -15.22 -12.50 6.87
C ALA A 121 -14.33 -13.61 7.44
N VAL A 122 -13.52 -14.26 6.60
CA VAL A 122 -12.58 -15.32 7.01
C VAL A 122 -11.49 -14.75 7.90
N GLY A 123 -10.93 -13.59 7.57
CA GLY A 123 -9.89 -12.94 8.37
C GLY A 123 -10.39 -12.53 9.76
N PHE A 124 -11.56 -11.91 9.84
CA PHE A 124 -12.22 -11.56 11.09
C PHE A 124 -12.57 -12.82 11.91
N ALA A 125 -13.15 -13.85 11.26
CA ALA A 125 -13.48 -15.10 11.93
C ALA A 125 -12.21 -15.78 12.48
N SER A 126 -11.14 -15.87 11.69
CA SER A 126 -9.85 -16.43 12.13
C SER A 126 -9.29 -15.66 13.33
N ASN A 127 -9.35 -14.32 13.30
CA ASN A 127 -8.90 -13.49 14.41
C ASN A 127 -9.77 -13.64 15.68
N PHE A 128 -11.09 -13.75 15.52
CA PHE A 128 -12.04 -13.76 16.63
C PHE A 128 -12.20 -15.15 17.27
N LEU A 129 -12.26 -16.21 16.46
CA LEU A 129 -12.49 -17.58 16.91
C LEU A 129 -11.21 -18.33 17.29
N SER A 130 -10.07 -17.97 16.71
CA SER A 130 -8.82 -18.69 16.99
C SER A 130 -8.28 -18.36 18.38
N LYS A 131 -7.78 -19.38 19.09
CA LYS A 131 -6.98 -19.21 20.31
C LYS A 131 -5.48 -19.13 20.03
N ASN A 132 -5.05 -19.50 18.82
CA ASN A 132 -3.65 -19.49 18.42
C ASN A 132 -3.28 -18.11 17.88
N GLU A 133 -2.32 -17.46 18.54
CA GLU A 133 -1.87 -16.11 18.21
C GLU A 133 -1.35 -15.99 16.78
N ASN A 134 -0.62 -16.99 16.26
CA ASN A 134 -0.15 -16.95 14.88
C ASN A 134 -1.32 -16.95 13.88
N LEU A 135 -2.35 -17.77 14.12
CA LEU A 135 -3.51 -17.87 13.25
C LEU A 135 -4.38 -16.60 13.32
N LYS A 136 -4.40 -15.92 14.48
CA LYS A 136 -5.02 -14.59 14.60
C LYS A 136 -4.31 -13.57 13.72
N GLN A 137 -2.99 -13.52 13.77
CA GLN A 137 -2.21 -12.57 12.95
C GLN A 137 -2.38 -12.84 11.44
N TYR A 138 -2.38 -14.10 11.00
CA TYR A 138 -2.75 -14.41 9.61
C TYR A 138 -4.18 -13.99 9.26
N GLY A 139 -5.11 -14.11 10.20
CA GLY A 139 -6.48 -13.60 10.07
C GLY A 139 -6.54 -12.08 9.90
N LEU A 140 -5.81 -11.33 10.74
CA LEU A 140 -5.68 -9.87 10.64
C LEU A 140 -5.06 -9.44 9.31
N MET A 141 -4.06 -10.19 8.81
CA MET A 141 -3.45 -9.95 7.50
C MET A 141 -4.46 -10.13 6.36
N MET A 142 -5.25 -11.21 6.38
CA MET A 142 -6.31 -11.45 5.38
C MET A 142 -7.43 -10.41 5.47
N MET A 143 -7.86 -10.06 6.68
CA MET A 143 -8.89 -9.04 6.89
C MET A 143 -8.41 -7.66 6.39
N GLY A 144 -7.17 -7.28 6.72
CA GLY A 144 -6.56 -6.05 6.23
C GLY A 144 -6.53 -5.99 4.70
N LEU A 145 -6.15 -7.10 4.05
CA LEU A 145 -6.21 -7.22 2.59
C LEU A 145 -7.63 -7.06 2.03
N GLY A 146 -8.63 -7.66 2.67
CA GLY A 146 -10.03 -7.51 2.27
C GLY A 146 -10.55 -6.08 2.45
N LEU A 147 -10.16 -5.39 3.53
CA LEU A 147 -10.50 -3.98 3.79
C LEU A 147 -9.89 -3.04 2.76
N ILE A 148 -8.64 -3.30 2.34
CA ILE A 148 -7.99 -2.59 1.23
C ILE A 148 -8.87 -2.66 -0.02
N PHE A 149 -9.26 -3.87 -0.44
CA PHE A 149 -10.09 -4.05 -1.63
C PHE A 149 -11.49 -3.44 -1.50
N LEU A 150 -12.12 -3.55 -0.33
CA LEU A 150 -13.42 -2.93 -0.09
C LEU A 150 -13.36 -1.41 -0.15
N GLY A 151 -12.34 -0.80 0.46
CA GLY A 151 -12.10 0.64 0.37
C GLY A 151 -11.91 1.12 -1.07
N MET A 152 -11.19 0.34 -1.89
CA MET A 152 -11.03 0.62 -3.32
C MET A 152 -12.35 0.51 -4.11
N ASP A 153 -13.20 -0.46 -3.78
CA ASP A 153 -14.53 -0.57 -4.42
C ASP A 153 -15.41 0.65 -4.10
N PHE A 154 -15.40 1.12 -2.85
CA PHE A 154 -16.13 2.32 -2.44
C PHE A 154 -15.62 3.58 -3.16
N MET A 155 -14.30 3.79 -3.22
CA MET A 155 -13.71 4.90 -3.98
C MET A 155 -14.02 4.81 -5.48
N SER A 156 -13.99 3.60 -6.04
CA SER A 156 -14.37 3.30 -7.43
C SER A 156 -15.82 3.70 -7.70
N ASN A 157 -16.76 3.23 -6.88
CA ASN A 157 -18.18 3.50 -7.07
C ASN A 157 -18.51 4.98 -6.86
N ALA A 158 -17.84 5.65 -5.91
CA ALA A 158 -17.99 7.08 -5.64
C ALA A 158 -17.52 7.97 -6.81
N THR A 159 -16.50 7.53 -7.56
CA THR A 159 -15.92 8.33 -8.66
C THR A 159 -16.60 8.08 -10.00
N ARG A 160 -17.37 7.00 -10.18
CA ARG A 160 -18.07 6.72 -11.45
C ARG A 160 -18.86 7.90 -12.04
N PRO A 161 -19.66 8.67 -11.26
CA PRO A 161 -20.41 9.80 -11.80
C PRO A 161 -19.53 10.95 -12.31
N LEU A 162 -18.28 11.06 -11.85
CA LEU A 162 -17.36 12.11 -12.31
C LEU A 162 -16.93 11.90 -13.77
N ARG A 163 -16.99 10.67 -14.31
CA ARG A 163 -16.60 10.37 -15.69
C ARG A 163 -17.47 11.06 -16.74
N SER A 164 -18.73 11.34 -16.43
CA SER A 164 -19.67 12.02 -17.32
C SER A 164 -19.81 13.52 -17.03
N TYR A 165 -19.11 14.04 -16.00
CA TYR A 165 -19.24 15.43 -15.57
C TYR A 165 -18.32 16.37 -16.38
N GLY A 166 -18.93 17.24 -17.21
CA GLY A 166 -18.22 18.13 -18.13
C GLY A 166 -17.07 18.95 -17.53
N PRO A 167 -17.25 19.63 -16.37
CA PRO A 167 -16.16 20.36 -15.72
C PRO A 167 -15.02 19.47 -15.23
N PHE A 168 -15.31 18.25 -14.79
CA PHE A 168 -14.27 17.29 -14.42
C PHE A 168 -13.50 16.79 -15.66
N ILE A 169 -14.17 16.53 -16.77
CA ILE A 169 -13.50 16.17 -18.04
C ILE A 169 -12.59 17.33 -18.51
N ALA A 170 -13.02 18.58 -18.37
CA ALA A 170 -12.20 19.76 -18.70
C ALA A 170 -10.98 19.89 -17.76
N LEU A 171 -11.15 19.63 -16.46
CA LEU A 171 -10.05 19.57 -15.48
C LEU A 171 -9.05 18.46 -15.85
N MET A 172 -9.53 17.28 -16.22
CA MET A 172 -8.69 16.15 -16.64
C MET A 172 -7.92 16.43 -17.93
N LYS A 173 -8.46 17.24 -18.86
CA LYS A 173 -7.71 17.74 -20.02
C LYS A 173 -6.58 18.67 -19.61
N ASN A 174 -6.77 19.53 -18.61
CA ASN A 174 -5.71 20.38 -18.08
C ASN A 174 -4.66 19.62 -17.26
N MET A 175 -5.02 18.47 -16.68
CA MET A 175 -4.09 17.55 -16.01
C MET A 175 -3.12 16.84 -16.96
N GLN A 176 -3.27 16.98 -18.28
CA GLN A 176 -2.25 16.56 -19.24
C GLN A 176 -0.94 17.36 -19.10
N ASN A 177 -0.96 18.51 -18.41
CA ASN A 177 0.27 19.22 -18.08
C ASN A 177 1.06 18.44 -17.00
N PRO A 178 2.26 17.90 -17.34
CA PRO A 178 3.04 17.07 -16.42
C PRO A 178 3.37 17.77 -15.10
N LEU A 179 3.57 19.09 -15.11
CA LEU A 179 3.90 19.88 -13.92
C LEU A 179 2.77 19.91 -12.91
N ALA A 180 1.52 20.02 -13.37
CA ALA A 180 0.34 20.05 -12.51
C ALA A 180 0.12 18.68 -11.83
N GLY A 181 0.34 17.59 -12.57
CA GLY A 181 0.30 16.23 -12.02
C GLY A 181 1.36 15.99 -10.95
N ILE A 182 2.60 16.43 -11.20
CA ILE A 182 3.71 16.31 -10.24
C ILE A 182 3.40 17.09 -8.95
N LEU A 183 2.89 18.33 -9.05
CA LEU A 183 2.56 19.15 -7.89
C LEU A 183 1.46 18.52 -7.03
N LEU A 184 0.37 18.06 -7.65
CA LEU A 184 -0.73 17.39 -6.95
C LEU A 184 -0.28 16.09 -6.27
N GLY A 185 0.47 15.25 -6.99
CA GLY A 185 1.03 14.02 -6.43
C GLY A 185 1.99 14.28 -5.27
N THR A 186 2.80 15.34 -5.36
CA THR A 186 3.73 15.74 -4.29
C THR A 186 2.98 16.19 -3.04
N VAL A 187 1.98 17.06 -3.18
CA VAL A 187 1.15 17.52 -2.05
C VAL A 187 0.42 16.33 -1.41
N PHE A 188 -0.18 15.45 -2.22
CA PHE A 188 -0.86 14.26 -1.71
C PHE A 188 0.10 13.33 -0.95
N THR A 189 1.27 13.03 -1.53
CA THR A 189 2.29 12.19 -0.89
C THR A 189 2.78 12.82 0.42
N ALA A 190 3.00 14.14 0.44
CA ALA A 190 3.46 14.86 1.62
C ALA A 190 2.44 14.84 2.76
N LEU A 191 1.14 14.93 2.45
CA LEU A 191 0.06 14.85 3.44
C LEU A 191 -0.12 13.43 3.98
N VAL A 192 -0.12 12.43 3.10
CA VAL A 192 -0.36 11.04 3.47
C VAL A 192 0.87 10.39 4.10
N GLN A 193 2.07 10.93 3.86
CA GLN A 193 3.37 10.44 4.34
C GLN A 193 3.62 8.93 4.09
N SER A 194 2.88 8.34 3.16
CA SER A 194 2.97 6.92 2.80
C SER A 194 2.99 6.78 1.27
N SER A 195 4.15 6.34 0.76
CA SER A 195 4.37 6.11 -0.68
C SER A 195 3.50 4.97 -1.21
N SER A 196 3.32 3.90 -0.42
CA SER A 196 2.44 2.77 -0.76
C SER A 196 0.97 3.19 -0.79
N ALA A 197 0.53 4.03 0.14
CA ALA A 197 -0.85 4.55 0.13
C ALA A 197 -1.09 5.45 -1.08
N THR A 198 -0.14 6.33 -1.38
CA THR A 198 -0.20 7.19 -2.57
C THR A 198 -0.24 6.37 -3.86
N THR A 199 0.61 5.35 -3.97
CA THR A 199 0.64 4.45 -5.13
C THR A 199 -0.68 3.69 -5.26
N GLY A 200 -1.26 3.21 -4.15
CA GLY A 200 -2.56 2.55 -4.14
C GLY A 200 -3.69 3.44 -4.67
N VAL A 201 -3.75 4.70 -4.22
CA VAL A 201 -4.73 5.67 -4.72
C VAL A 201 -4.54 5.93 -6.21
N VAL A 202 -3.30 6.09 -6.69
CA VAL A 202 -3.01 6.27 -8.11
C VAL A 202 -3.43 5.04 -8.92
N ILE A 203 -3.15 3.82 -8.45
CA ILE A 203 -3.57 2.56 -9.12
C ILE A 203 -5.10 2.50 -9.22
N VAL A 204 -5.83 2.90 -8.17
CA VAL A 204 -7.29 2.96 -8.20
C VAL A 204 -7.77 3.94 -9.26
N LEU A 205 -7.25 5.17 -9.25
CA LEU A 205 -7.65 6.20 -10.21
C LEU A 205 -7.32 5.81 -11.66
N ALA A 206 -6.18 5.17 -11.87
CA ALA A 206 -5.75 4.68 -13.18
C ALA A 206 -6.58 3.47 -13.64
N GLY A 207 -6.92 2.54 -12.73
CA GLY A 207 -7.85 1.44 -12.99
C GLY A 207 -9.27 1.92 -13.35
N GLN A 208 -9.62 3.15 -12.96
CA GLN A 208 -10.85 3.83 -13.36
C GLN A 208 -10.70 4.68 -14.63
N GLY A 209 -9.57 4.64 -15.34
CA GLY A 209 -9.37 5.41 -16.58
C GLY A 209 -9.35 6.92 -16.37
N PHE A 210 -9.21 7.40 -15.13
CA PHE A 210 -8.97 8.81 -14.86
C PHE A 210 -7.53 9.18 -15.18
N ILE A 211 -6.59 8.27 -14.94
CA ILE A 211 -5.18 8.46 -15.25
C ILE A 211 -4.78 7.39 -16.28
N THR A 212 -4.09 7.80 -17.35
CA THR A 212 -3.49 6.87 -18.30
C THR A 212 -2.31 6.16 -17.65
N LEU A 213 -2.25 4.83 -17.74
CA LEU A 213 -1.09 4.02 -17.32
C LEU A 213 0.05 4.13 -18.33
#